data_AF-A0A4Q7NZJ6-F1
#
_entry.id   AF-A0A4Q7NZJ6-F1
#
_cell.length_a   1.000
_cell.length_b   1.000
_cell.length_c   1.000
_cell.angle_alpha   90.00
_cell.angle_beta   90.00
_cell.angle_gamma   90.00
#
_symmetry.space_group_name_H-M   'P 1'
#
loop_
_entity.id
_entity.type
_entity.pdbx_description
1 polymer ?
#
loop_
_entity_poly.entity_id
_entity_poly.type
_entity_poly.pdbx_seq_one_letter_code
_entity_poly.pdbx_strand_id
1 'polypeptide(L)'
;MFWKKWKKKERIETVDLTENGFLINYNGEISQFEWNEIDKLTGFKFDRLTIDEICLNIEAENKIAIATEDFIGWRKFMTELLNKFPEIDKNWEGIIAQSPFKRNETVLFSRIKTEGVFNCTECGKVHSEWPALAFSSPANYHNLSDDEKSKIGKLDTDFCEIHYKDQIDRFIRVTLTQKVKDACETLEYGLWVSLSEKSYLDYKENYNNPNHKTGYFGWLCSNIPQYGETISIPCDVMTRTGNSRPEIFPHQDFDHPFVRDYYYGITKKDAEKRINEMIKNLG
;
A
#
# COMPACT_ATOMS: atom_id res chain seq x y z
N MET A 1 -3.62 -12.36 -62.88
CA MET A 1 -4.23 -11.58 -61.78
C MET A 1 -3.27 -11.56 -60.61
N PHE A 2 -3.03 -10.36 -60.09
CA PHE A 2 -1.95 -9.99 -59.18
C PHE A 2 -2.02 -10.71 -57.83
N TRP A 3 -1.00 -11.50 -57.50
CA TRP A 3 -0.65 -11.81 -56.11
C TRP A 3 -0.04 -10.56 -55.49
N LYS A 4 -0.82 -9.83 -54.69
CA LYS A 4 -0.27 -8.79 -53.81
C LYS A 4 0.57 -9.48 -52.74
N LYS A 5 1.90 -9.43 -52.90
CA LYS A 5 2.85 -9.68 -51.80
C LYS A 5 2.47 -8.77 -50.64
N TRP A 6 1.95 -9.35 -49.57
CA TRP A 6 1.89 -8.68 -48.27
C TRP A 6 3.33 -8.49 -47.81
N LYS A 7 3.88 -7.28 -47.95
CA LYS A 7 5.09 -6.90 -47.22
C LYS A 7 4.71 -6.93 -45.74
N LYS A 8 5.25 -7.90 -45.00
CA LYS A 8 5.26 -7.89 -43.54
C LYS A 8 5.91 -6.55 -43.15
N LYS A 9 5.14 -5.64 -42.56
CA LYS A 9 5.67 -4.37 -42.05
C LYS A 9 6.76 -4.76 -41.04
N GLU A 10 8.02 -4.44 -41.32
CA GLU A 10 9.12 -4.71 -40.39
C GLU A 10 8.75 -4.04 -39.06
N ARG A 11 8.65 -4.85 -37.99
CA ARG A 11 8.50 -4.30 -36.64
C ARG A 11 9.82 -3.61 -36.31
N ILE A 12 9.79 -2.30 -36.18
CA ILE A 12 10.93 -1.48 -35.76
C ILE A 12 10.69 -1.17 -34.29
N GLU A 13 11.00 -2.16 -33.46
CA GLU A 13 10.97 -2.03 -32.00
C GLU A 13 12.42 -1.88 -31.53
N THR A 14 12.79 -0.67 -31.09
CA THR A 14 14.19 -0.33 -30.75
C THR A 14 14.29 0.35 -29.41
N VAL A 15 15.43 0.17 -28.76
CA VAL A 15 15.86 0.97 -27.61
C VAL A 15 17.27 1.50 -27.87
N ASP A 16 17.36 2.82 -28.04
CA ASP A 16 18.57 3.51 -28.49
C ASP A 16 19.09 4.45 -27.40
N LEU A 17 20.36 4.31 -27.03
CA LEU A 17 21.00 5.16 -26.02
C LEU A 17 21.20 6.58 -26.57
N THR A 18 21.04 7.57 -25.69
CA THR A 18 21.38 8.98 -25.93
C THR A 18 22.44 9.43 -24.92
N GLU A 19 22.92 10.67 -25.03
CA GLU A 19 23.92 11.22 -24.11
C GLU A 19 23.46 11.20 -22.64
N ASN A 20 22.19 11.53 -22.39
CA ASN A 20 21.63 11.68 -21.04
C ASN A 20 20.54 10.65 -20.70
N GLY A 21 20.28 9.68 -21.57
CA GLY A 21 19.16 8.77 -21.43
C GLY A 21 19.01 7.79 -22.58
N PHE A 22 17.78 7.60 -23.07
CA PHE A 22 17.46 6.64 -24.14
C PHE A 22 16.13 6.96 -24.83
N LEU A 23 15.94 6.38 -26.02
CA LEU A 23 14.71 6.44 -26.81
C LEU A 23 14.15 5.03 -26.94
N ILE A 24 12.84 4.88 -26.72
CA ILE A 24 12.11 3.65 -27.02
C ILE A 24 11.21 3.93 -28.21
N ASN A 25 11.42 3.16 -29.29
CA ASN A 25 10.56 3.17 -30.45
C ASN A 25 9.69 1.92 -30.44
N TYR A 26 8.38 2.08 -30.33
CA TYR A 26 7.43 0.99 -30.49
C TYR A 26 6.60 1.22 -31.76
N ASN A 27 6.94 0.50 -32.83
CA ASN A 27 6.19 0.54 -34.09
C ASN A 27 6.01 1.96 -34.69
N GLY A 28 6.96 2.86 -34.44
CA GLY A 28 6.99 4.24 -34.92
C GLY A 28 6.64 5.30 -33.87
N GLU A 29 6.14 4.89 -32.69
CA GLU A 29 5.91 5.78 -31.56
C GLU A 29 7.17 5.87 -30.71
N ILE A 30 7.74 7.08 -30.59
CA ILE A 30 9.00 7.30 -29.88
C ILE A 30 8.73 7.96 -28.54
N SER A 31 9.16 7.28 -27.47
CA SER A 31 9.20 7.80 -26.11
C SER A 31 10.64 8.06 -25.70
N GLN A 32 10.94 9.31 -25.35
CA GLN A 32 12.27 9.71 -24.86
C GLN A 32 12.30 9.68 -23.33
N PHE A 33 13.40 9.14 -22.78
CA PHE A 33 13.68 9.14 -21.35
C PHE A 33 15.05 9.73 -21.03
N GLU A 34 15.18 10.53 -19.98
CA GLU A 34 16.44 10.86 -19.32
C GLU A 34 16.69 9.92 -18.12
N TRP A 35 17.95 9.62 -17.80
CA TRP A 35 18.27 8.74 -16.66
C TRP A 35 17.81 9.34 -15.32
N ASN A 36 17.87 10.67 -15.21
CA ASN A 36 17.54 11.43 -14.01
C ASN A 36 16.02 11.65 -13.80
N GLU A 37 15.15 11.23 -14.72
CA GLU A 37 13.68 11.36 -14.57
C GLU A 37 13.01 10.01 -14.34
N ILE A 38 13.74 8.89 -14.43
CA ILE A 38 13.17 7.57 -14.18
C ILE A 38 12.72 7.47 -12.73
N ASP A 39 11.43 7.24 -12.53
CA ASP A 39 10.81 7.10 -11.21
C ASP A 39 10.74 5.65 -10.76
N LYS A 40 10.49 4.70 -11.68
CA LYS A 40 10.37 3.29 -11.36
C LYS A 40 10.72 2.40 -12.55
N LEU A 41 11.39 1.28 -12.27
CA LEU A 41 11.68 0.22 -13.21
C LEU A 41 11.09 -1.09 -12.67
N THR A 42 10.23 -1.74 -13.45
CA THR A 42 9.58 -3.01 -13.07
C THR A 42 9.90 -4.06 -14.11
N GLY A 43 10.65 -5.09 -13.73
CA GLY A 43 10.91 -6.26 -14.56
C GLY A 43 9.76 -7.24 -14.45
N PHE A 44 9.36 -7.86 -15.56
CA PHE A 44 8.36 -8.92 -15.56
C PHE A 44 8.55 -9.86 -16.74
N LYS A 45 7.93 -11.03 -16.67
CA LYS A 45 7.88 -12.00 -17.77
C LYS A 45 6.51 -11.95 -18.44
N PHE A 46 6.49 -11.91 -19.77
CA PHE A 46 5.27 -12.09 -20.55
C PHE A 46 5.24 -13.51 -21.12
N ASP A 47 4.33 -14.35 -20.60
CA ASP A 47 4.17 -15.73 -21.07
C ASP A 47 3.50 -15.72 -22.47
N ARG A 48 4.27 -15.99 -23.53
CA ARG A 48 3.71 -16.32 -24.86
C ARG A 48 3.56 -17.84 -24.94
N LEU A 49 2.67 -18.34 -25.81
CA LEU A 49 2.29 -19.76 -25.94
C LEU A 49 3.47 -20.78 -25.96
N THR A 50 4.65 -20.37 -26.41
CA THR A 50 5.84 -21.24 -26.50
C THR A 50 7.15 -20.60 -26.06
N ILE A 51 7.15 -19.31 -25.69
CA ILE A 51 8.35 -18.57 -25.31
C ILE A 51 8.05 -17.61 -24.17
N ASP A 52 9.03 -17.46 -23.31
CA ASP A 52 9.03 -16.46 -22.26
C ASP A 52 9.71 -15.21 -22.81
N GLU A 53 9.07 -14.05 -22.68
CA GLU A 53 9.66 -12.77 -23.07
C GLU A 53 9.92 -11.94 -21.81
N ILE A 54 11.18 -11.57 -21.58
CA ILE A 54 11.55 -10.65 -20.51
C ILE A 54 11.21 -9.23 -20.93
N CYS A 55 10.51 -8.52 -20.05
CA CYS A 55 10.07 -7.15 -20.25
C CYS A 55 10.53 -6.26 -19.10
N LEU A 56 10.72 -4.98 -19.42
CA LEU A 56 10.98 -3.91 -18.47
C LEU A 56 9.96 -2.80 -18.69
N ASN A 57 9.13 -2.56 -17.67
CA ASN A 57 8.30 -1.37 -17.57
C ASN A 57 9.13 -0.22 -17.00
N ILE A 58 9.07 0.93 -17.67
CA ILE A 58 9.81 2.14 -17.34
C ILE A 58 8.80 3.25 -17.09
N GLU A 59 8.81 3.80 -15.89
CA GLU A 59 7.86 4.82 -15.45
C GLU A 59 8.61 6.10 -15.08
N ALA A 60 8.07 7.23 -15.53
CA ALA A 60 8.44 8.59 -15.15
C ALA A 60 7.16 9.42 -14.95
N GLU A 61 7.23 10.57 -14.29
CA GLU A 61 6.10 11.38 -13.78
C GLU A 61 4.87 11.44 -14.71
N ASN A 62 5.06 11.55 -16.03
CA ASN A 62 3.97 11.68 -17.00
C ASN A 62 4.04 10.69 -18.17
N LYS A 63 4.88 9.66 -18.11
CA LYS A 63 5.05 8.72 -19.24
C LYS A 63 5.49 7.34 -18.80
N ILE A 64 5.02 6.34 -19.53
CA ILE A 64 5.33 4.93 -19.32
C ILE A 64 5.74 4.33 -20.67
N ALA A 65 6.76 3.48 -20.65
CA ALA A 65 7.14 2.68 -21.81
C ALA A 65 7.53 1.27 -21.38
N ILE A 66 7.37 0.32 -22.30
CA ILE A 66 7.81 -1.05 -22.12
C ILE A 66 8.88 -1.35 -23.17
N ALA A 67 10.01 -1.87 -22.72
CA ALA A 67 11.03 -2.45 -23.58
C ALA A 67 11.13 -3.95 -23.29
N THR A 68 11.44 -4.75 -24.31
CA THR A 68 11.56 -6.21 -24.17
C THR A 68 12.89 -6.71 -24.71
N GLU A 69 13.26 -7.92 -24.34
CA GLU A 69 14.51 -8.53 -24.81
C GLU A 69 14.57 -8.74 -26.34
N ASP A 70 13.42 -8.70 -27.01
CA ASP A 70 13.28 -8.74 -28.47
C ASP A 70 13.64 -7.39 -29.14
N PHE A 71 13.70 -6.28 -28.39
CA PHE A 71 13.99 -4.95 -28.95
C PHE A 71 15.43 -4.87 -29.46
N ILE A 72 15.61 -4.26 -30.63
CA ILE A 72 16.94 -3.96 -31.16
C ILE A 72 17.60 -2.95 -30.22
N GLY A 73 18.75 -3.31 -29.67
CA GLY A 73 19.49 -2.47 -28.72
C GLY A 73 19.38 -2.90 -27.26
N TRP A 74 18.49 -3.86 -26.92
CA TRP A 74 18.24 -4.32 -25.55
C TRP A 74 19.51 -4.57 -24.72
N ARG A 75 20.46 -5.37 -25.24
CA ARG A 75 21.67 -5.73 -24.48
C ARG A 75 22.57 -4.53 -24.16
N LYS A 76 22.68 -3.57 -25.08
CA LYS A 76 23.42 -2.32 -24.85
C LYS A 76 22.72 -1.45 -23.82
N PHE A 77 21.41 -1.30 -23.98
CA PHE A 77 20.56 -0.57 -23.03
C PHE A 77 20.66 -1.16 -21.61
N MET A 78 20.54 -2.48 -21.47
CA MET A 78 20.66 -3.17 -20.18
C MET A 78 22.02 -2.99 -19.52
N THR A 79 23.10 -2.97 -20.32
CA THR A 79 24.46 -2.73 -19.80
C THR A 79 24.56 -1.34 -19.20
N GLU A 80 24.06 -0.32 -19.91
CA GLU A 80 24.09 1.06 -19.43
C GLU A 80 23.13 1.29 -18.26
N LEU A 81 21.94 0.69 -18.30
CA LEU A 81 20.96 0.74 -17.22
C LEU A 81 21.54 0.21 -15.91
N LEU A 82 22.20 -0.95 -15.92
CA LEU A 82 22.85 -1.52 -14.72
C LEU A 82 24.07 -0.71 -14.26
N ASN A 83 24.70 0.08 -15.15
CA ASN A 83 25.74 1.03 -14.75
C ASN A 83 25.16 2.27 -14.07
N LYS A 84 23.98 2.75 -14.53
CA LYS A 84 23.30 3.94 -13.98
C LYS A 84 22.55 3.64 -12.67
N PHE A 85 22.05 2.42 -12.52
CA PHE A 85 21.32 1.95 -11.33
C PHE A 85 22.04 0.72 -10.72
N PRO A 86 23.20 0.92 -10.08
CA PRO A 86 24.02 -0.17 -9.53
C PRO A 86 23.33 -0.99 -8.42
N GLU A 87 22.23 -0.49 -7.85
CA GLU A 87 21.38 -1.17 -6.88
C GLU A 87 20.54 -2.32 -7.47
N ILE A 88 20.34 -2.33 -8.78
CA ILE A 88 19.62 -3.41 -9.45
C ILE A 88 20.48 -4.68 -9.47
N ASP A 89 19.91 -5.80 -9.02
CA ASP A 89 20.58 -7.10 -9.12
C ASP A 89 20.91 -7.41 -10.59
N LYS A 90 22.19 -7.59 -10.90
CA LYS A 90 22.66 -7.88 -12.27
C LYS A 90 22.07 -9.17 -12.86
N ASN A 91 21.55 -10.06 -12.02
CA ASN A 91 20.94 -11.32 -12.41
C ASN A 91 19.39 -11.29 -12.38
N TRP A 92 18.76 -10.11 -12.28
CA TRP A 92 17.30 -9.98 -12.21
C TRP A 92 16.58 -10.68 -13.38
N GLU A 93 17.14 -10.60 -14.61
CA GLU A 93 16.61 -11.27 -15.80
C GLU A 93 16.45 -12.79 -15.56
N GLY A 94 17.47 -13.42 -14.95
CA GLY A 94 17.47 -14.84 -14.61
C GLY A 94 16.51 -15.20 -13.47
N ILE A 95 16.36 -14.34 -12.47
CA ILE A 95 15.42 -14.52 -11.35
C ILE A 95 13.98 -14.54 -11.87
N ILE A 96 13.65 -13.63 -12.78
CA ILE A 96 12.31 -13.51 -13.37
C ILE A 96 12.02 -14.69 -14.30
N ALA A 97 12.98 -15.10 -15.12
CA ALA A 97 12.82 -16.22 -16.06
C ALA A 97 12.50 -17.55 -15.36
N GLN A 98 13.03 -17.78 -14.15
CA GLN A 98 12.87 -19.04 -13.42
C GLN A 98 11.56 -19.18 -12.64
N SER A 99 10.73 -18.13 -12.56
CA SER A 99 9.53 -18.13 -11.72
C SER A 99 8.33 -18.80 -12.41
N PRO A 100 7.77 -19.90 -11.85
CA PRO A 100 6.68 -20.63 -12.50
C PRO A 100 5.29 -20.01 -12.25
N PHE A 101 4.55 -19.74 -13.34
CA PHE A 101 3.08 -19.57 -13.43
C PHE A 101 2.37 -18.53 -12.55
N LYS A 102 3.07 -17.47 -12.12
CA LYS A 102 2.46 -16.25 -11.59
C LYS A 102 3.17 -15.05 -12.21
N ARG A 103 2.43 -14.04 -12.68
CA ARG A 103 3.00 -12.77 -13.14
C ARG A 103 3.72 -12.12 -11.95
N ASN A 104 5.00 -12.45 -11.79
CA ASN A 104 5.85 -11.87 -10.78
C ASN A 104 6.46 -10.62 -11.39
N GLU A 105 5.75 -9.51 -11.20
CA GLU A 105 6.32 -8.19 -11.39
C GLU A 105 7.32 -7.95 -10.27
N THR A 106 8.57 -7.70 -10.62
CA THR A 106 9.63 -7.37 -9.68
C THR A 106 10.00 -5.92 -9.90
N VAL A 107 9.78 -5.08 -8.89
CA VAL A 107 10.31 -3.71 -8.91
C VAL A 107 11.83 -3.80 -8.78
N LEU A 108 12.53 -3.40 -9.83
CA LEU A 108 14.00 -3.40 -9.90
C LEU A 108 14.57 -2.13 -9.28
N PHE A 109 13.92 -1.00 -9.54
CA PHE A 109 14.32 0.31 -9.05
C PHE A 109 13.09 1.17 -8.81
N SER A 110 13.15 2.04 -7.81
CA SER A 110 12.17 3.09 -7.56
C SER A 110 12.86 4.29 -6.93
N ARG A 111 12.77 5.46 -7.56
CA ARG A 111 13.33 6.74 -7.10
C ARG A 111 12.59 7.28 -5.90
N ILE A 112 11.27 7.14 -5.91
CA ILE A 112 10.51 7.16 -4.67
C ILE A 112 10.97 5.90 -3.96
N LYS A 113 11.77 6.04 -2.91
CA LYS A 113 11.97 4.94 -1.96
C LYS A 113 10.57 4.51 -1.51
N THR A 114 10.05 3.46 -2.13
CA THR A 114 9.14 2.57 -1.44
C THR A 114 10.02 1.98 -0.35
N GLU A 115 10.07 2.62 0.82
CA GLU A 115 10.40 1.94 2.08
C GLU A 115 9.27 0.93 2.36
N GLY A 116 9.13 -0.03 1.45
CA GLY A 116 8.22 -1.16 1.53
C GLY A 116 9.04 -2.42 1.73
N VAL A 117 10.15 -2.34 2.46
CA VAL A 117 10.79 -3.49 3.09
C VAL A 117 10.99 -3.05 4.52
N PHE A 118 9.96 -3.25 5.33
CA PHE A 118 10.07 -3.01 6.77
C PHE A 118 10.19 -4.35 7.48
N ASN A 119 11.13 -4.42 8.42
CA ASN A 119 11.17 -5.51 9.40
C ASN A 119 10.07 -5.24 10.41
N CYS A 120 9.02 -6.06 10.39
CA CYS A 120 7.98 -5.98 11.39
C CYS A 120 8.55 -6.42 12.75
N THR A 121 8.59 -5.52 13.72
CA THR A 121 9.07 -5.81 15.08
C THR A 121 8.16 -6.80 15.83
N GLU A 122 6.89 -6.90 15.43
CA GLU A 122 5.91 -7.82 16.01
C GLU A 122 6.06 -9.26 15.49
N CYS A 123 6.36 -9.46 14.19
CA CYS A 123 6.38 -10.79 13.59
C CYS A 123 7.76 -11.24 13.05
N GLY A 124 8.76 -10.35 13.04
CA GLY A 124 10.13 -10.61 12.62
C GLY A 124 10.33 -10.82 11.12
N LYS A 125 9.32 -10.52 10.29
CA LYS A 125 9.37 -10.71 8.82
C LYS A 125 9.53 -9.39 8.08
N VAL A 126 10.08 -9.50 6.87
CA VAL A 126 10.12 -8.42 5.87
C VAL A 126 8.80 -8.42 5.09
N HIS A 127 8.14 -7.26 5.02
CA HIS A 127 6.92 -7.07 4.23
C HIS A 127 7.17 -6.13 3.05
N SER A 128 6.66 -6.51 1.87
CA SER A 128 6.73 -5.75 0.61
C SER A 128 5.56 -4.77 0.37
N GLU A 129 4.52 -4.89 1.19
CA GLU A 129 3.27 -4.13 1.08
C GLU A 129 3.32 -2.88 1.97
N TRP A 130 2.44 -1.91 1.71
CA TRP A 130 2.30 -0.77 2.60
C TRP A 130 1.95 -1.25 4.02
N PRO A 131 2.64 -0.77 5.06
CA PRO A 131 2.30 -1.12 6.42
C PRO A 131 0.90 -0.59 6.76
N ALA A 132 0.17 -1.33 7.58
CA ALA A 132 -1.01 -0.78 8.23
C ALA A 132 -0.58 0.33 9.20
N LEU A 133 -1.22 1.49 9.11
CA LEU A 133 -0.99 2.59 10.05
C LEU A 133 -1.77 2.30 11.33
N ALA A 134 -1.07 1.84 12.35
CA ALA A 134 -1.68 1.36 13.58
C ALA A 134 -1.32 2.24 14.78
N PHE A 135 -2.29 2.41 15.69
CA PHE A 135 -2.11 3.08 16.96
C PHE A 135 -2.06 2.06 18.09
N SER A 136 -1.08 2.20 18.99
CA SER A 136 -0.86 1.26 20.10
C SER A 136 -1.97 1.30 21.16
N SER A 137 -2.73 2.38 21.23
CA SER A 137 -3.81 2.60 22.20
C SER A 137 -4.81 3.65 21.67
N PRO A 138 -6.04 3.72 22.23
CA PRO A 138 -6.91 4.85 21.98
C PRO A 138 -6.29 6.14 22.54
N ALA A 139 -6.54 7.28 21.90
CA ALA A 139 -6.04 8.59 22.30
C ALA A 139 -6.41 8.91 23.76
N ASN A 140 -7.61 8.50 24.20
CA ASN A 140 -8.08 8.63 25.58
C ASN A 140 -7.12 7.97 26.58
N TYR A 141 -6.64 6.76 26.29
CA TYR A 141 -5.67 6.07 27.13
C TYR A 141 -4.26 6.62 26.96
N HIS A 142 -3.87 6.94 25.71
CA HIS A 142 -2.55 7.44 25.39
C HIS A 142 -2.21 8.71 26.17
N ASN A 143 -3.20 9.60 26.30
CA ASN A 143 -3.08 10.90 26.96
C ASN A 143 -3.09 10.84 28.50
N LEU A 144 -3.38 9.67 29.10
CA LEU A 144 -3.23 9.48 30.54
C LEU A 144 -1.74 9.51 30.93
N SER A 145 -1.45 10.03 32.12
CA SER A 145 -0.13 9.89 32.75
C SER A 145 0.17 8.42 33.07
N ASP A 146 1.45 8.08 33.26
CA ASP A 146 1.84 6.69 33.59
C ASP A 146 1.23 6.21 34.92
N ASP A 147 1.09 7.12 35.89
CA ASP A 147 0.42 6.85 37.16
C ASP A 147 -1.07 6.53 36.96
N GLU A 148 -1.78 7.32 36.15
CA GLU A 148 -3.17 7.05 35.79
C GLU A 148 -3.32 5.74 35.01
N LYS A 149 -2.46 5.48 34.02
CA LYS A 149 -2.45 4.21 33.27
C LYS A 149 -2.34 3.01 34.21
N SER A 150 -1.49 3.09 35.23
CA SER A 150 -1.32 2.00 36.20
C SER A 150 -2.51 1.81 37.17
N LYS A 151 -3.23 2.89 37.48
CA LYS A 151 -4.31 2.89 38.49
C LYS A 151 -5.69 2.61 37.90
N ILE A 152 -5.99 3.21 36.76
CA ILE A 152 -7.33 3.20 36.16
C ILE A 152 -7.33 2.61 34.74
N GLY A 153 -6.17 2.44 34.12
CA GLY A 153 -6.04 1.93 32.77
C GLY A 153 -5.88 0.40 32.71
N LYS A 154 -6.60 -0.23 31.78
CA LYS A 154 -6.33 -1.59 31.32
C LYS A 154 -6.23 -1.57 29.81
N LEU A 155 -5.10 -1.99 29.26
CA LEU A 155 -4.85 -2.04 27.83
C LEU A 155 -4.25 -3.40 27.48
N ASP A 156 -4.83 -4.06 26.49
CA ASP A 156 -4.23 -5.20 25.80
C ASP A 156 -4.14 -4.93 24.28
N THR A 157 -3.94 -5.98 23.48
CA THR A 157 -3.75 -5.86 22.03
C THR A 157 -5.00 -5.41 21.27
N ASP A 158 -6.20 -5.64 21.80
CA ASP A 158 -7.48 -5.50 21.11
C ASP A 158 -8.58 -4.82 21.95
N PHE A 159 -8.37 -4.69 23.27
CA PHE A 159 -9.29 -4.11 24.23
C PHE A 159 -8.60 -3.06 25.10
N CYS A 160 -9.35 -2.03 25.46
CA CYS A 160 -8.93 -1.05 26.44
C CYS A 160 -10.12 -0.63 27.32
N GLU A 161 -9.87 -0.49 28.62
CA GLU A 161 -10.83 0.01 29.59
C GLU A 161 -10.17 1.09 30.46
N ILE A 162 -10.87 2.20 30.70
CA ILE A 162 -10.45 3.25 31.64
C ILE A 162 -11.50 3.35 32.75
N HIS A 163 -11.11 3.02 33.98
CA HIS A 163 -11.97 2.86 35.15
C HIS A 163 -11.98 4.13 35.99
N TYR A 164 -12.80 5.10 35.60
CA TYR A 164 -13.07 6.26 36.44
C TYR A 164 -13.99 5.89 37.61
N LYS A 165 -14.16 6.81 38.56
CA LYS A 165 -14.97 6.56 39.77
C LYS A 165 -16.42 6.18 39.47
N ASP A 166 -17.03 6.87 38.50
CA ASP A 166 -18.46 6.77 38.21
C ASP A 166 -18.76 6.20 36.81
N GLN A 167 -17.73 5.88 36.02
CA GLN A 167 -17.87 5.36 34.66
C GLN A 167 -16.69 4.47 34.25
N ILE A 168 -16.93 3.57 33.29
CA ILE A 168 -15.89 2.80 32.64
C ILE A 168 -15.97 3.08 31.14
N ASP A 169 -14.94 3.71 30.61
CA ASP A 169 -14.81 3.93 29.17
C ASP A 169 -14.23 2.65 28.55
N ARG A 170 -14.82 2.21 27.44
CA ARG A 170 -14.56 0.90 26.83
C ARG A 170 -14.24 1.07 25.36
N PHE A 171 -13.09 0.55 24.95
CA PHE A 171 -12.59 0.70 23.60
C PHE A 171 -12.17 -0.65 23.03
N ILE A 172 -12.35 -0.79 21.72
CA ILE A 172 -11.88 -1.97 20.98
C ILE A 172 -11.04 -1.55 19.79
N ARG A 173 -10.14 -2.44 19.39
CA ARG A 173 -9.31 -2.26 18.20
C ARG A 173 -10.08 -2.68 16.95
N VAL A 174 -9.99 -1.86 15.92
CA VAL A 174 -10.72 -2.00 14.67
C VAL A 174 -9.82 -1.72 13.48
N THR A 175 -10.28 -2.10 12.29
CA THR A 175 -9.61 -1.80 11.02
C THR A 175 -10.41 -0.82 10.18
N LEU A 176 -9.71 -0.04 9.36
CA LEU A 176 -10.32 0.77 8.31
C LEU A 176 -9.46 0.70 7.07
N THR A 177 -10.08 0.38 5.94
CA THR A 177 -9.44 0.33 4.63
C THR A 177 -9.68 1.66 3.92
N GLN A 178 -8.64 2.49 3.80
CA GLN A 178 -8.71 3.78 3.12
C GLN A 178 -8.44 3.59 1.63
N LYS A 179 -9.40 4.03 0.80
CA LYS A 179 -9.28 4.03 -0.66
C LYS A 179 -8.19 4.98 -1.13
N VAL A 180 -7.36 4.52 -2.07
CA VAL A 180 -6.49 5.37 -2.90
C VAL A 180 -7.14 5.50 -4.28
N LYS A 181 -7.32 6.73 -4.76
CA LYS A 181 -8.16 6.98 -5.94
C LYS A 181 -7.40 6.92 -7.27
N ASP A 182 -6.09 7.05 -7.23
CA ASP A 182 -5.16 7.09 -8.36
C ASP A 182 -4.18 5.90 -8.36
N ALA A 183 -4.49 4.85 -7.59
CA ALA A 183 -3.71 3.63 -7.49
C ALA A 183 -4.60 2.41 -7.20
N CYS A 184 -4.07 1.20 -7.37
CA CYS A 184 -4.80 -0.04 -7.07
C CYS A 184 -4.62 -0.49 -5.60
N GLU A 185 -3.65 0.08 -4.91
CA GLU A 185 -3.32 -0.17 -3.51
C GLU A 185 -4.36 0.46 -2.57
N THR A 186 -4.50 -0.10 -1.36
CA THR A 186 -5.26 0.50 -0.26
C THR A 186 -4.33 0.84 0.90
N LEU A 187 -4.72 1.83 1.69
CA LEU A 187 -4.02 2.16 2.93
C LEU A 187 -4.82 1.59 4.11
N GLU A 188 -4.25 0.59 4.79
CA GLU A 188 -4.90 -0.03 5.94
C GLU A 188 -4.60 0.76 7.22
N TYR A 189 -5.61 0.89 8.09
CA TYR A 189 -5.47 1.48 9.41
C TYR A 189 -5.85 0.49 10.50
N GLY A 190 -5.10 0.49 11.60
CA GLY A 190 -5.46 -0.13 12.88
C GLY A 190 -5.84 0.94 13.90
N LEU A 191 -7.14 1.15 14.08
CA LEU A 191 -7.71 2.25 14.88
C LEU A 191 -8.40 1.71 16.14
N TRP A 192 -8.88 2.64 16.96
CA TRP A 192 -9.65 2.36 18.16
C TRP A 192 -10.98 3.09 18.14
N VAL A 193 -12.04 2.44 18.59
CA VAL A 193 -13.35 3.05 18.80
C VAL A 193 -13.84 2.82 20.21
N SER A 194 -14.59 3.76 20.76
CA SER A 194 -15.36 3.53 21.99
C SER A 194 -16.69 2.85 21.68
N LEU A 195 -17.13 1.98 22.59
CA LEU A 195 -18.41 1.29 22.52
C LEU A 195 -19.21 1.51 23.81
N SER A 196 -20.53 1.39 23.68
CA SER A 196 -21.40 1.23 24.86
C SER A 196 -21.03 -0.03 25.64
N GLU A 197 -21.33 -0.07 26.95
CA GLU A 197 -21.11 -1.27 27.77
C GLU A 197 -21.74 -2.52 27.14
N LYS A 198 -22.99 -2.42 26.69
CA LYS A 198 -23.71 -3.53 26.08
C LYS A 198 -22.98 -4.06 24.83
N SER A 199 -22.59 -3.17 23.93
CA SER A 199 -21.88 -3.53 22.69
C SER A 199 -20.51 -4.12 22.97
N TYR A 200 -19.77 -3.55 23.93
CA TYR A 200 -18.46 -4.04 24.32
C TYR A 200 -18.53 -5.44 24.93
N LEU A 201 -19.48 -5.69 25.83
CA LEU A 201 -19.67 -7.01 26.44
C LEU A 201 -20.07 -8.06 25.39
N ASP A 202 -21.01 -7.74 24.49
CA ASP A 202 -21.38 -8.63 23.39
C ASP A 202 -20.17 -8.99 22.50
N TYR A 203 -19.35 -8.01 22.16
CA TYR A 203 -18.14 -8.24 21.37
C TYR A 203 -17.11 -9.10 22.13
N LYS A 204 -16.88 -8.80 23.42
CA LYS A 204 -15.91 -9.50 24.27
C LYS A 204 -16.30 -10.96 24.49
N GLU A 205 -17.59 -11.24 24.71
CA GLU A 205 -18.12 -12.60 24.85
C GLU A 205 -18.00 -13.42 23.56
N ASN A 206 -18.09 -12.75 22.40
CA ASN A 206 -18.01 -13.38 21.08
C ASN A 206 -16.64 -13.22 20.39
N TYR A 207 -15.60 -12.77 21.10
CA TYR A 207 -14.32 -12.40 20.48
C TYR A 207 -13.68 -13.52 19.64
N ASN A 208 -13.79 -14.77 20.12
CA ASN A 208 -13.25 -15.95 19.44
C ASN A 208 -14.28 -16.69 18.58
N ASN A 209 -15.47 -16.13 18.38
CA ASN A 209 -16.55 -16.74 17.60
C ASN A 209 -16.45 -16.31 16.12
N PRO A 210 -15.96 -17.19 15.21
CA PRO A 210 -15.70 -16.82 13.82
C PRO A 210 -16.98 -16.55 13.01
N ASN A 211 -18.15 -16.87 13.56
CA ASN A 211 -19.45 -16.70 12.92
C ASN A 211 -20.25 -15.52 13.52
N HIS A 212 -19.70 -14.81 14.51
CA HIS A 212 -20.37 -13.66 15.11
C HIS A 212 -20.44 -12.51 14.11
N LYS A 213 -21.63 -12.26 13.57
CA LYS A 213 -21.88 -11.20 12.60
C LYS A 213 -22.90 -10.23 13.17
N THR A 214 -22.44 -9.06 13.57
CA THR A 214 -23.27 -8.00 14.13
C THR A 214 -22.67 -6.62 13.81
N GLY A 215 -23.43 -5.58 14.11
CA GLY A 215 -23.03 -4.19 13.98
C GLY A 215 -23.21 -3.46 15.30
N TYR A 216 -22.30 -2.53 15.60
CA TYR A 216 -22.41 -1.61 16.72
C TYR A 216 -22.26 -0.17 16.23
N PHE A 217 -22.74 0.75 17.04
CA PHE A 217 -22.35 2.15 16.95
C PHE A 217 -21.12 2.38 17.82
N GLY A 218 -20.16 3.15 17.31
CA GLY A 218 -18.97 3.55 18.06
C GLY A 218 -18.46 4.94 17.67
N TRP A 219 -17.62 5.51 18.52
CA TRP A 219 -16.94 6.77 18.24
C TRP A 219 -15.46 6.53 18.01
N LEU A 220 -14.89 7.10 16.96
CA LEU A 220 -13.45 7.05 16.70
C LEU A 220 -12.67 7.67 17.85
N CYS A 221 -11.63 6.97 18.29
CA CYS A 221 -10.78 7.33 19.41
C CYS A 221 -9.28 7.23 19.06
N SER A 222 -8.94 7.29 17.77
CA SER A 222 -7.55 7.40 17.31
C SER A 222 -7.29 8.81 16.79
N ASN A 223 -6.18 9.42 17.21
CA ASN A 223 -5.78 10.75 16.72
C ASN A 223 -4.96 10.61 15.43
N ILE A 224 -5.57 10.89 14.27
CA ILE A 224 -4.91 10.73 12.97
C ILE A 224 -4.29 12.08 12.59
N PRO A 225 -2.93 12.22 12.58
CA PRO A 225 -2.26 13.51 12.54
C PRO A 225 -2.67 14.44 11.37
N GLN A 226 -3.08 13.86 10.24
CA GLN A 226 -3.43 14.61 9.03
C GLN A 226 -4.80 15.29 9.08
N TYR A 227 -5.64 14.95 10.07
CA TYR A 227 -7.05 15.31 10.08
C TYR A 227 -7.48 16.18 11.28
N GLY A 228 -6.55 16.63 12.13
CA GLY A 228 -6.91 17.39 13.33
C GLY A 228 -7.66 16.52 14.34
N GLU A 229 -8.74 17.03 14.93
CA GLU A 229 -9.52 16.29 15.94
C GLU A 229 -10.35 15.17 15.31
N THR A 230 -9.80 13.95 15.26
CA THR A 230 -10.53 12.75 14.81
C THR A 230 -11.24 12.00 15.93
N ILE A 231 -11.16 12.50 17.16
CA ILE A 231 -11.91 11.94 18.28
C ILE A 231 -13.39 12.28 18.08
N SER A 232 -14.28 11.35 18.41
CA SER A 232 -15.73 11.55 18.32
C SER A 232 -16.30 11.66 16.91
N ILE A 233 -15.60 11.09 15.91
CA ILE A 233 -16.23 10.79 14.61
C ILE A 233 -17.14 9.55 14.80
N PRO A 234 -18.45 9.64 14.51
CA PRO A 234 -19.36 8.51 14.63
C PRO A 234 -19.12 7.48 13.52
N CYS A 235 -19.14 6.20 13.89
CA CYS A 235 -18.87 5.09 12.99
C CYS A 235 -19.84 3.92 13.25
N ASP A 236 -20.18 3.21 12.17
CA ASP A 236 -20.68 1.84 12.27
C ASP A 236 -19.49 0.89 12.42
N VAL A 237 -19.58 -0.05 13.35
CA VAL A 237 -18.55 -1.04 13.66
C VAL A 237 -19.10 -2.42 13.32
N MET A 238 -18.56 -3.05 12.28
CA MET A 238 -19.07 -4.32 11.76
C MET A 238 -18.10 -5.46 12.07
N THR A 239 -18.58 -6.50 12.76
CA THR A 239 -17.77 -7.69 13.02
C THR A 239 -17.56 -8.49 11.73
N ARG A 240 -16.41 -9.16 11.62
CA ARG A 240 -16.02 -9.92 10.43
C ARG A 240 -15.88 -11.41 10.74
N THR A 241 -16.13 -12.23 9.73
CA THR A 241 -15.97 -13.68 9.84
C THR A 241 -14.50 -14.07 10.00
N GLY A 242 -14.24 -15.22 10.62
CA GLY A 242 -12.89 -15.77 10.75
C GLY A 242 -12.01 -15.05 11.77
N ASN A 243 -12.61 -14.52 12.85
CA ASN A 243 -11.94 -13.81 13.95
C ASN A 243 -11.06 -12.63 13.49
N SER A 244 -11.42 -12.01 12.36
CA SER A 244 -10.78 -10.77 11.94
C SER A 244 -11.29 -9.60 12.79
N ARG A 245 -10.42 -8.63 13.09
CA ARG A 245 -10.81 -7.40 13.80
C ARG A 245 -11.99 -6.72 13.12
N PRO A 246 -12.95 -6.11 13.85
CA PRO A 246 -14.07 -5.43 13.25
C PRO A 246 -13.62 -4.31 12.32
N GLU A 247 -14.39 -4.05 11.27
CA GLU A 247 -14.16 -2.95 10.34
C GLU A 247 -15.08 -1.78 10.69
N ILE A 248 -14.58 -0.55 10.55
CA ILE A 248 -15.39 0.64 10.78
C ILE A 248 -15.73 1.40 9.49
N PHE A 249 -16.92 1.98 9.52
CA PHE A 249 -17.49 2.80 8.45
C PHE A 249 -17.92 4.13 9.08
N PRO A 250 -17.15 5.22 8.89
CA PRO A 250 -17.51 6.54 9.40
C PRO A 250 -18.84 7.02 8.82
N HIS A 251 -19.69 7.65 9.62
CA HIS A 251 -21.00 8.12 9.15
C HIS A 251 -20.86 9.23 8.11
N GLN A 252 -21.46 9.04 6.95
CA GLN A 252 -21.25 9.88 5.76
C GLN A 252 -21.70 11.34 5.93
N ASP A 253 -22.70 11.59 6.79
CA ASP A 253 -23.27 12.90 7.05
C ASP A 253 -22.45 13.73 8.07
N PHE A 254 -21.42 13.14 8.67
CA PHE A 254 -20.54 13.84 9.60
C PHE A 254 -19.52 14.72 8.85
N ASP A 255 -19.56 16.04 9.08
CA ASP A 255 -18.68 17.00 8.42
C ASP A 255 -17.25 16.93 8.97
N HIS A 256 -16.43 16.07 8.37
CA HIS A 256 -15.01 15.97 8.69
C HIS A 256 -14.15 15.60 7.47
N PRO A 257 -12.94 16.16 7.30
CA PRO A 257 -12.03 15.79 6.21
C PRO A 257 -11.71 14.29 6.16
N PHE A 258 -11.59 13.62 7.31
CA PHE A 258 -11.42 12.16 7.39
C PHE A 258 -12.57 11.41 6.72
N VAL A 259 -13.81 11.81 6.99
CA VAL A 259 -15.01 11.17 6.42
C VAL A 259 -15.06 11.41 4.91
N ARG A 260 -14.77 12.63 4.45
CA ARG A 260 -14.67 12.95 3.02
C ARG A 260 -13.64 12.06 2.32
N ASP A 261 -12.44 11.97 2.88
CA ASP A 261 -11.36 11.19 2.29
C ASP A 261 -11.66 9.69 2.32
N TYR A 262 -12.33 9.18 3.36
CA TYR A 262 -12.79 7.79 3.41
C TYR A 262 -13.65 7.44 2.18
N TYR A 263 -14.62 8.29 1.84
CA TYR A 263 -15.54 8.04 0.72
C TYR A 263 -14.97 8.39 -0.66
N TYR A 264 -14.25 9.51 -0.77
CA TYR A 264 -13.73 10.00 -2.06
C TYR A 264 -12.33 9.50 -2.40
N GLY A 265 -11.61 8.95 -1.43
CA GLY A 265 -10.27 8.45 -1.57
C GLY A 265 -9.19 9.54 -1.50
N ILE A 266 -8.02 9.12 -1.03
CA ILE A 266 -6.80 9.94 -0.98
C ILE A 266 -5.93 9.67 -2.21
N THR A 267 -4.96 10.55 -2.50
CA THR A 267 -3.98 10.27 -3.55
C THR A 267 -2.91 9.30 -3.05
N LYS A 268 -2.23 8.60 -3.97
CA LYS A 268 -1.10 7.73 -3.65
C LYS A 268 0.00 8.51 -2.94
N LYS A 269 0.27 9.72 -3.42
CA LYS A 269 1.22 10.65 -2.79
C LYS A 269 0.86 10.98 -1.34
N ASP A 270 -0.43 11.21 -1.05
CA ASP A 270 -0.88 11.45 0.33
C ASP A 270 -0.73 10.19 1.20
N ALA A 271 -1.04 9.02 0.66
CA ALA A 271 -0.88 7.76 1.37
C ALA A 271 0.59 7.48 1.72
N GLU A 272 1.49 7.63 0.75
CA GLU A 272 2.95 7.48 0.95
C GLU A 272 3.49 8.49 1.96
N LYS A 273 3.02 9.74 1.90
CA LYS A 273 3.38 10.76 2.89
C LYS A 273 3.00 10.32 4.31
N ARG A 274 1.79 9.79 4.50
CA ARG A 274 1.31 9.30 5.82
C ARG A 274 2.12 8.12 6.33
N ILE A 275 2.46 7.18 5.45
CA ILE A 275 3.32 6.04 5.77
C ILE A 275 4.69 6.53 6.27
N ASN A 276 5.32 7.42 5.51
CA ASN A 276 6.62 7.97 5.87
C ASN A 276 6.60 8.77 7.19
N GLU A 277 5.53 9.52 7.45
CA GLU A 277 5.34 10.23 8.72
C GLU A 277 5.20 9.26 9.91
N MET A 278 4.45 8.17 9.73
CA MET A 278 4.28 7.16 10.78
C MET A 278 5.60 6.43 11.08
N ILE A 279 6.36 6.06 10.04
CA ILE A 279 7.66 5.39 10.20
C ILE A 279 8.65 6.28 10.97
N LYS A 280 8.68 7.58 10.66
CA LYS A 280 9.55 8.54 11.39
C LYS A 280 9.20 8.68 12.86
N ASN A 281 7.94 8.53 13.24
CA ASN A 281 7.49 8.61 14.63
C ASN A 281 7.72 7.32 15.43
N LEU A 282 8.17 6.23 14.79
CA LEU A 282 8.54 4.97 15.43
C LEU A 282 10.03 4.92 15.85
N GLY A 283 10.84 5.91 15.47
CA GLY A 283 12.26 6.05 15.85
C GLY A 283 12.49 7.20 16.82
#